data_AF-A0A5C9BWD0-F1
#
_entry.id   AF-A0A5C9BWD0-F1
#
_cell.length_a   1.000
_cell.length_b   1.000
_cell.length_c   1.000
_cell.angle_alpha   90.00
_cell.angle_beta   90.00
_cell.angle_gamma   90.00
#
_symmetry.space_group_name_H-M   'P 1'
#
loop_
_entity.id
_entity.type
_entity.pdbx_description
1 polymer ?
#
loop_
_entity_poly.entity_id
_entity_poly.type
_entity_poly.pdbx_seq_one_letter_code
_entity_poly.pdbx_strand_id
1 'polypeptide(L)'
;MRQLFAACLLMLPAGVLLAQGSPGKPGAGVYAAHCVACHQPEGLGAPGVAPPLAGNVGRHAATPEGRNYLARVPLTGMVGTITVDGVRYIGNNMPSFSVLSDADIASVVGHVLRDFNGIADISWLTPEFVASVRQTGGTPNETHKQRGRLAAASGG
;
A
#
# COMPACT_ATOMS: atom_id res chain seq x y z
N MET A 1 64.01 -10.85 -33.58
CA MET A 1 62.93 -11.80 -33.23
C MET A 1 62.63 -11.69 -31.76
N ARG A 2 61.46 -11.18 -31.37
CA ARG A 2 60.72 -11.46 -30.13
C ARG A 2 59.48 -10.56 -30.10
N GLN A 3 58.36 -11.12 -30.56
CA GLN A 3 57.05 -10.49 -30.50
C GLN A 3 56.54 -10.61 -29.06
N LEU A 4 56.26 -9.50 -28.41
CA LEU A 4 55.56 -9.47 -27.12
C LEU A 4 54.07 -9.28 -27.43
N PHE A 5 53.27 -10.29 -27.10
CA PHE A 5 51.82 -10.29 -27.25
C PHE A 5 51.19 -9.27 -26.29
N ALA A 6 50.53 -8.25 -26.84
CA ALA A 6 49.65 -7.38 -26.09
C ALA A 6 48.31 -8.12 -25.83
N ALA A 7 48.14 -8.63 -24.61
CA ALA A 7 46.86 -9.17 -24.17
C ALA A 7 45.88 -8.01 -23.94
N CYS A 8 45.02 -7.76 -24.93
CA CYS A 8 43.91 -6.83 -24.82
C CYS A 8 42.84 -7.47 -23.90
N LEU A 9 42.86 -7.09 -22.62
CA LEU A 9 41.87 -7.47 -21.63
C LEU A 9 40.56 -6.73 -21.95
N LEU A 10 39.68 -7.38 -22.73
CA LEU A 10 38.31 -6.93 -22.95
C LEU A 10 37.54 -6.98 -21.64
N MET A 11 37.52 -5.87 -20.90
CA MET A 11 36.55 -5.66 -19.83
C MET A 11 35.15 -5.54 -20.44
N LEU A 12 34.36 -6.60 -20.34
CA LEU A 12 32.93 -6.51 -20.60
C LEU A 12 32.30 -5.58 -19.55
N PRO A 13 31.50 -4.58 -19.94
CA PRO A 13 30.71 -3.83 -18.97
C PRO A 13 29.70 -4.78 -18.35
N ALA A 14 29.75 -4.93 -17.03
CA ALA A 14 28.72 -5.59 -16.26
C ALA A 14 27.41 -4.83 -16.50
N GLY A 15 26.54 -5.39 -17.34
CA GLY A 15 25.23 -4.83 -17.63
C GLY A 15 24.44 -4.70 -16.33
N VAL A 16 24.11 -3.47 -15.95
CA VAL A 16 23.18 -3.20 -14.85
C VAL A 16 21.82 -3.72 -15.30
N LEU A 17 21.46 -4.91 -14.83
CA LEU A 17 20.13 -5.46 -15.04
C LEU A 17 19.16 -4.64 -14.19
N LEU A 18 18.44 -3.71 -14.84
CA LEU A 18 17.31 -3.04 -14.22
C LEU A 18 16.28 -4.13 -13.89
N ALA A 19 16.11 -4.41 -12.59
CA ALA A 19 15.10 -5.33 -12.12
C ALA A 19 13.72 -4.71 -12.40
N GLN A 20 13.12 -5.11 -13.53
CA GLN A 20 11.73 -4.80 -13.82
C GLN A 20 10.89 -5.59 -12.81
N GLY A 21 10.35 -4.92 -11.79
CA GLY A 21 9.43 -5.55 -10.84
C GLY A 21 8.30 -6.24 -11.61
N SER A 22 8.00 -7.50 -11.26
CA SER A 22 6.90 -8.22 -11.92
C SER A 22 5.59 -7.44 -11.73
N PRO A 23 4.77 -7.28 -12.78
CA PRO A 23 3.49 -6.60 -12.63
C PRO A 23 2.61 -7.38 -11.64
N GLY A 24 1.99 -6.66 -10.70
CA GLY A 24 1.08 -7.24 -9.72
C GLY A 24 -0.18 -7.81 -10.37
N LYS A 25 -0.93 -8.61 -9.62
CA LYS A 25 -2.25 -9.08 -10.07
C LYS A 25 -3.21 -7.87 -10.18
N PRO A 26 -4.27 -7.96 -11.01
CA PRO A 26 -5.29 -6.92 -11.06
C PRO A 26 -5.83 -6.59 -9.66
N GLY A 27 -5.87 -5.29 -9.31
CA GLY A 27 -6.23 -4.84 -7.96
C GLY A 27 -7.60 -5.33 -7.49
N ALA A 28 -8.59 -5.36 -8.39
CA ALA A 28 -9.92 -5.91 -8.10
C ALA A 28 -9.88 -7.41 -7.73
N GLY A 29 -8.99 -8.20 -8.35
CA GLY A 29 -8.81 -9.61 -8.01
C GLY A 29 -8.16 -9.81 -6.64
N VAL A 30 -7.16 -8.98 -6.32
CA VAL A 30 -6.54 -8.98 -4.98
C VAL A 30 -7.57 -8.56 -3.92
N TYR A 31 -8.38 -7.54 -4.20
CA TYR A 31 -9.46 -7.08 -3.32
C TYR A 31 -10.49 -8.17 -3.06
N ALA A 32 -10.97 -8.85 -4.11
CA ALA A 32 -11.92 -9.95 -4.01
C ALA A 32 -11.40 -11.11 -3.15
N ALA A 33 -10.12 -11.45 -3.29
CA ALA A 33 -9.52 -12.57 -2.56
C ALA A 33 -9.26 -12.28 -1.08
N HIS A 34 -8.99 -11.02 -0.71
CA HIS A 34 -8.42 -10.71 0.61
C HIS A 34 -9.21 -9.68 1.43
N CYS A 35 -9.98 -8.80 0.79
CA CYS A 35 -10.53 -7.61 1.43
C CYS A 35 -12.07 -7.65 1.50
N VAL A 36 -12.72 -8.23 0.49
CA VAL A 36 -14.19 -8.24 0.33
C VAL A 36 -14.92 -8.85 1.53
N ALA A 37 -14.35 -9.89 2.15
CA ALA A 37 -14.98 -10.56 3.28
C ALA A 37 -15.33 -9.60 4.44
N CYS A 38 -14.55 -8.54 4.61
CA CYS A 38 -14.76 -7.52 5.64
C CYS A 38 -15.30 -6.21 5.04
N HIS A 39 -14.63 -5.70 4.00
CA HIS A 39 -14.93 -4.38 3.44
C HIS A 39 -16.05 -4.37 2.39
N GLN A 40 -16.65 -5.52 2.07
CA GLN A 40 -17.71 -5.71 1.08
C GLN A 40 -17.26 -5.46 -0.37
N PRO A 41 -17.98 -5.96 -1.39
CA PRO A 41 -17.56 -5.87 -2.79
C PRO A 41 -17.31 -4.44 -3.29
N GLU A 42 -18.12 -3.48 -2.85
CA GLU A 42 -18.01 -2.07 -3.25
C GLU A 42 -17.26 -1.20 -2.22
N GLY A 43 -16.59 -1.81 -1.23
CA GLY A 43 -15.84 -1.05 -0.22
C GLY A 43 -16.73 -0.30 0.78
N LEU A 44 -18.00 -0.64 0.90
CA LEU A 44 -18.95 0.02 1.82
C LEU A 44 -18.77 -0.42 3.28
N GLY A 45 -18.00 -1.49 3.52
CA GLY A 45 -17.85 -2.06 4.85
C GLY A 45 -19.16 -2.59 5.42
N ALA A 46 -19.13 -2.89 6.71
CA ALA A 46 -20.31 -3.29 7.46
C ALA A 46 -20.20 -2.77 8.91
N PRO A 47 -21.23 -2.08 9.44
CA PRO A 47 -21.21 -1.58 10.81
C PRO A 47 -20.85 -2.66 11.82
N GLY A 48 -19.92 -2.37 12.73
CA GLY A 48 -19.44 -3.32 13.73
C GLY A 48 -18.45 -4.38 13.21
N VAL A 49 -18.21 -4.46 11.89
CA VAL A 49 -17.27 -5.42 11.29
C VAL A 49 -16.05 -4.71 10.70
N ALA A 50 -16.27 -3.82 9.73
CA ALA A 50 -15.19 -3.11 9.06
C ALA A 50 -15.68 -1.76 8.52
N PRO A 51 -14.83 -0.71 8.57
CA PRO A 51 -15.20 0.61 8.10
C PRO A 51 -15.36 0.65 6.57
N PRO A 52 -16.16 1.60 6.05
CA PRO A 52 -16.18 1.89 4.63
C PRO A 52 -14.81 2.39 4.17
N LEU A 53 -14.38 1.88 3.02
CA LEU A 53 -13.25 2.38 2.25
C LEU A 53 -13.73 3.39 1.20
N ALA A 54 -14.90 3.14 0.60
CA ALA A 54 -15.50 4.00 -0.40
C ALA A 54 -15.81 5.39 0.17
N GLY A 55 -15.42 6.41 -0.58
CA GLY A 55 -15.55 7.83 -0.19
C GLY A 55 -14.74 8.27 1.03
N ASN A 56 -14.02 7.37 1.68
CA ASN A 56 -13.47 7.61 3.02
C ASN A 56 -11.94 7.68 3.06
N VAL A 57 -11.23 6.92 2.23
CA VAL A 57 -9.75 6.85 2.32
C VAL A 57 -9.04 7.75 1.33
N GLY A 58 -9.72 8.20 0.27
CA GLY A 58 -9.14 9.01 -0.80
C GLY A 58 -8.48 10.31 -0.31
N ARG A 59 -9.03 10.94 0.73
CA ARG A 59 -8.46 12.15 1.35
C ARG A 59 -7.01 11.98 1.82
N HIS A 60 -6.60 10.76 2.18
CA HIS A 60 -5.24 10.49 2.63
C HIS A 60 -4.22 10.49 1.48
N ALA A 61 -4.64 10.43 0.22
CA ALA A 61 -3.73 10.48 -0.93
C ALA A 61 -3.10 11.87 -1.15
N ALA A 62 -3.63 12.92 -0.49
CA ALA A 62 -3.23 14.30 -0.70
C ALA A 62 -1.85 14.66 -0.09
N THR A 63 -1.37 13.92 0.92
CA THR A 63 -0.12 14.23 1.63
C THR A 63 0.85 13.06 1.63
N PRO A 64 2.18 13.28 1.72
CA PRO A 64 3.16 12.20 1.86
C PRO A 64 2.87 11.27 3.05
N GLU A 65 2.47 11.82 4.19
CA GLU A 65 2.16 11.07 5.41
C GLU A 65 0.91 10.19 5.23
N GLY A 66 -0.08 10.70 4.50
CA GLY A 66 -1.31 9.96 4.18
C GLY A 66 -1.08 8.88 3.12
N ARG A 67 -0.23 9.13 2.12
CA ARG A 67 0.21 8.12 1.14
C ARG A 67 0.95 6.97 1.83
N ASN A 68 1.85 7.30 2.77
CA ASN A 68 2.52 6.31 3.60
C ASN A 68 1.50 5.48 4.40
N TYR A 69 0.51 6.14 5.02
CA TYR A 69 -0.56 5.45 5.76
C TYR A 69 -1.36 4.49 4.87
N LEU A 70 -1.75 4.91 3.66
CA LEU A 70 -2.51 4.09 2.72
C LEU A 70 -1.79 2.79 2.35
N ALA A 71 -0.47 2.83 2.17
CA ALA A 71 0.33 1.62 1.93
C ALA A 71 0.61 0.83 3.23
N ARG A 72 0.77 1.51 4.37
CA ARG A 72 1.10 0.88 5.65
C ARG A 72 -0.03 0.00 6.19
N VAL A 73 -1.28 0.46 6.07
CA VAL A 73 -2.46 -0.26 6.58
C VAL A 73 -2.51 -1.73 6.15
N PRO A 74 -2.45 -2.09 4.85
CA PRO A 74 -2.44 -3.49 4.45
C PRO A 74 -1.12 -4.22 4.80
N LEU A 75 -0.01 -3.52 4.96
CA LEU A 75 1.27 -4.13 5.34
C LEU A 75 1.31 -4.53 6.82
N THR A 76 0.85 -3.68 7.72
CA THR A 76 0.96 -3.91 9.17
C THR A 76 -0.34 -4.42 9.79
N GLY A 77 -1.47 -4.24 9.12
CA GLY A 77 -2.78 -4.26 9.77
C GLY A 77 -3.00 -3.02 10.63
N MET A 78 -4.11 -3.00 11.36
CA MET A 78 -4.45 -1.91 12.28
C MET A 78 -5.33 -2.44 13.41
N VAL A 79 -5.06 -1.98 14.64
CA VAL A 79 -5.87 -2.28 15.82
C VAL A 79 -6.49 -1.04 16.44
N GLY A 80 -7.51 -1.21 17.28
CA GLY A 80 -8.03 -0.14 18.13
C GLY A 80 -9.33 0.50 17.62
N THR A 81 -9.87 1.43 18.41
CA THR A 81 -11.16 2.06 18.08
C THR A 81 -10.96 3.19 17.09
N ILE A 82 -11.80 3.24 16.05
CA ILE A 82 -11.88 4.38 15.14
C ILE A 82 -13.33 4.81 14.95
N THR A 83 -13.51 6.05 14.51
CA THR A 83 -14.80 6.57 14.03
C THR A 83 -14.68 6.88 12.54
N VAL A 84 -15.65 6.45 11.76
CA VAL A 84 -15.81 6.74 10.33
C VAL A 84 -17.29 7.05 10.12
N ASP A 85 -17.60 8.22 9.55
CA ASP A 85 -18.96 8.71 9.32
C ASP A 85 -19.88 8.61 10.55
N GLY A 86 -19.35 9.00 11.72
CA GLY A 86 -20.07 8.94 13.00
C GLY A 86 -20.25 7.54 13.59
N VAL A 87 -19.92 6.48 12.85
CA VAL A 87 -19.99 5.09 13.33
C VAL A 87 -18.69 4.71 14.02
N ARG A 88 -18.80 4.21 15.25
CA ARG A 88 -17.67 3.69 16.01
C ARG A 88 -17.41 2.23 15.63
N TYR A 89 -16.17 1.95 15.27
CA TYR A 89 -15.68 0.60 15.04
C TYR A 89 -14.76 0.23 16.19
N ILE A 90 -15.28 -0.57 17.11
CA ILE A 90 -14.61 -0.93 18.37
C ILE A 90 -13.84 -2.22 18.14
N GLY A 91 -12.56 -2.24 18.52
CA GLY A 91 -11.73 -3.43 18.39
C GLY A 91 -11.45 -3.83 16.95
N ASN A 92 -11.45 -2.87 16.00
CA ASN A 92 -11.03 -3.13 14.62
C ASN A 92 -9.71 -3.88 14.66
N ASN A 93 -9.68 -5.09 14.12
CA ASN A 93 -8.48 -5.90 13.98
C ASN A 93 -8.32 -6.23 12.51
N MET A 94 -7.82 -5.26 11.76
CA MET A 94 -7.44 -5.51 10.38
C MET A 94 -6.12 -6.29 10.40
N PRO A 95 -6.06 -7.52 9.87
CA PRO A 95 -4.83 -8.30 9.87
C PRO A 95 -3.80 -7.70 8.91
N SER A 96 -2.54 -8.11 9.08
CA SER A 96 -1.47 -7.82 8.12
C SER A 96 -1.65 -8.71 6.88
N PHE A 97 -1.48 -8.11 5.71
CA PHE A 97 -1.36 -8.79 4.42
C PHE A 97 0.07 -8.66 3.86
N SER A 98 1.06 -8.55 4.74
CA SER A 98 2.49 -8.48 4.35
C SER A 98 2.97 -9.72 3.58
N VAL A 99 2.21 -10.81 3.56
CA VAL A 99 2.48 -11.97 2.70
C VAL A 99 2.32 -11.65 1.21
N LEU A 100 1.54 -10.62 0.86
CA LEU A 100 1.38 -10.17 -0.51
C LEU A 100 2.62 -9.42 -0.99
N SER A 101 2.90 -9.53 -2.28
CA SER A 101 3.97 -8.77 -2.92
C SER A 101 3.69 -7.27 -2.89
N ASP A 102 4.74 -6.46 -3.01
CA ASP A 102 4.59 -4.99 -3.07
C ASP A 102 3.75 -4.54 -4.26
N ALA A 103 3.84 -5.26 -5.38
CA ALA A 103 3.03 -5.00 -6.56
C ALA A 103 1.55 -5.34 -6.35
N ASP A 104 1.23 -6.42 -5.62
CA ASP A 104 -0.16 -6.77 -5.27
C ASP A 104 -0.75 -5.74 -4.28
N ILE A 105 0.04 -5.30 -3.29
CA ILE A 105 -0.36 -4.25 -2.34
C ILE A 105 -0.60 -2.91 -3.06
N ALA A 106 0.32 -2.49 -3.95
CA ALA A 106 0.14 -1.29 -4.76
C ALA A 106 -1.13 -1.40 -5.63
N SER A 107 -1.38 -2.57 -6.22
CA SER A 107 -2.54 -2.80 -7.08
C SER A 107 -3.86 -2.71 -6.31
N VAL A 108 -3.96 -3.32 -5.12
CA VAL A 108 -5.21 -3.29 -4.32
C VAL A 108 -5.47 -1.92 -3.72
N VAL A 109 -4.45 -1.22 -3.22
CA VAL A 109 -4.60 0.16 -2.76
C VAL A 109 -5.01 1.05 -3.92
N GLY A 110 -4.45 0.84 -5.10
CA GLY A 110 -4.82 1.59 -6.30
C GLY A 110 -6.25 1.33 -6.77
N HIS A 111 -6.76 0.10 -6.66
CA HIS A 111 -8.16 -0.23 -6.90
C HIS A 111 -9.08 0.53 -5.94
N VAL A 112 -8.80 0.49 -4.63
CA VAL A 112 -9.58 1.22 -3.63
C VAL A 112 -9.59 2.73 -3.90
N LEU A 113 -8.45 3.31 -4.27
CA LEU A 113 -8.33 4.75 -4.52
C LEU A 113 -9.04 5.20 -5.79
N ARG A 114 -8.89 4.47 -6.90
CA ARG A 114 -9.53 4.83 -8.17
C ARG A 114 -11.02 4.52 -8.15
N ASP A 115 -11.36 3.29 -7.82
CA ASP A 115 -12.69 2.76 -8.12
C ASP A 115 -13.70 3.12 -7.02
N PHE A 116 -13.26 3.23 -5.77
CA PHE A 116 -14.14 3.56 -4.64
C PHE A 116 -14.00 5.01 -4.14
N ASN A 117 -12.95 5.73 -4.57
CA ASN A 117 -12.67 7.09 -4.09
C ASN A 117 -12.43 8.11 -5.21
N GLY A 118 -12.42 7.70 -6.49
CA GLY A 118 -12.29 8.63 -7.62
C GLY A 118 -10.92 9.32 -7.76
N ILE A 119 -9.87 8.79 -7.11
CA ILE A 119 -8.53 9.37 -7.16
C ILE A 119 -7.82 8.90 -8.42
N ALA A 120 -7.80 9.74 -9.45
CA ALA A 120 -7.22 9.40 -10.75
C ALA A 120 -5.67 9.33 -10.72
N ASP A 121 -5.02 10.33 -10.12
CA ASP A 121 -3.55 10.36 -10.02
C ASP A 121 -3.06 9.58 -8.79
N ILE A 122 -2.57 8.38 -9.06
CA ILE A 122 -1.86 7.55 -8.09
C ILE A 122 -0.45 7.19 -8.57
N SER A 123 0.17 8.05 -9.38
CA SER A 123 1.53 7.86 -9.92
C SER A 123 2.60 7.61 -8.84
N TRP A 124 2.36 8.08 -7.62
CA TRP A 124 3.19 7.83 -6.44
C TRP A 124 3.11 6.39 -5.91
N LEU A 125 2.05 5.64 -6.22
CA LEU A 125 1.79 4.31 -5.69
C LEU A 125 2.42 3.24 -6.59
N THR A 126 3.74 3.13 -6.49
CA THR A 126 4.51 2.09 -7.19
C THR A 126 4.87 0.92 -6.25
N PRO A 127 5.25 -0.26 -6.79
CA PRO A 127 5.79 -1.33 -5.97
C PRO A 127 7.00 -0.88 -5.13
N GLU A 128 7.87 -0.03 -5.66
CA GLU A 128 9.04 0.50 -4.95
C GLU A 128 8.64 1.42 -3.80
N PHE A 129 7.60 2.24 -3.99
CA PHE A 129 7.02 3.02 -2.89
C PHE A 129 6.52 2.09 -1.78
N VAL A 130 5.75 1.05 -2.12
CA VAL A 130 5.26 0.08 -1.12
C VAL A 130 6.41 -0.65 -0.44
N ALA A 131 7.44 -1.06 -1.19
CA ALA A 131 8.64 -1.70 -0.65
C ALA A 131 9.35 -0.79 0.35
N SER A 132 9.44 0.51 0.06
CA SER A 132 10.02 1.49 0.99
C SER A 132 9.22 1.57 2.30
N VAL A 133 7.87 1.57 2.21
CA VAL A 133 7.01 1.56 3.40
C VAL A 133 7.16 0.26 4.18
N ARG A 134 7.24 -0.88 3.49
CA ARG A 134 7.47 -2.19 4.11
C ARG A 134 8.77 -2.24 4.89
N GLN A 135 9.86 -1.69 4.36
CA GLN A 135 11.15 -1.64 5.03
C GLN A 135 11.12 -0.81 6.32
N THR A 136 10.25 0.20 6.42
CA THR A 136 10.07 0.94 7.68
C THR A 136 9.43 0.11 8.79
N GLY A 137 8.72 -0.98 8.43
CA GLY A 137 8.01 -1.83 9.37
C GLY A 137 6.94 -1.10 10.19
N GLY A 138 6.69 -1.65 11.37
CA GLY A 138 5.77 -1.11 12.36
C GLY A 138 4.71 -2.11 12.80
N THR A 139 3.96 -1.71 13.81
CA THR A 139 2.92 -2.49 14.47
C THR A 139 1.52 -1.99 14.09
N PRO A 140 0.48 -2.82 14.21
CA PRO A 140 -0.90 -2.38 14.03
C PRO A 140 -1.29 -1.15 14.88
N ASN A 141 -0.69 -1.00 16.07
CA ASN A 141 -0.94 0.12 16.97
C ASN A 141 -0.27 1.42 16.49
N GLU A 142 0.90 1.34 15.86
CA GLU A 142 1.55 2.51 15.25
C GLU A 142 0.78 3.02 14.04
N THR A 143 0.20 2.12 13.25
CA THR A 143 -0.71 2.46 12.15
C THR A 143 -1.98 3.15 12.65
N HIS A 144 -2.54 2.69 13.77
CA HIS A 144 -3.66 3.38 14.43
C HIS A 144 -3.29 4.79 14.90
N LYS A 145 -2.13 4.96 15.54
CA LYS A 145 -1.60 6.27 15.94
C LYS A 145 -1.37 7.19 14.73
N GLN A 146 -0.88 6.66 13.61
CA GLN A 146 -0.72 7.42 12.37
C GLN A 146 -2.07 7.91 11.85
N ARG A 147 -3.10 7.06 11.83
CA ARG A 147 -4.47 7.47 11.49
C ARG A 147 -4.96 8.62 12.37
N GLY A 148 -4.76 8.52 13.68
CA GLY A 148 -5.15 9.57 14.63
C GLY A 148 -4.49 10.92 14.32
N ARG A 149 -3.20 10.91 13.98
CA ARG A 149 -2.48 12.12 13.56
C ARG A 149 -3.02 12.70 12.26
N LEU A 150 -3.35 11.85 11.28
CA LEU A 150 -3.94 12.30 10.01
C LEU A 150 -5.33 12.91 10.21
N ALA A 151 -6.17 12.33 11.06
CA ALA A 151 -7.49 12.87 11.38
C ALA A 151 -7.40 14.24 12.07
N ALA A 152 -6.47 14.40 13.02
CA ALA A 152 -6.23 15.68 13.69
C ALA A 152 -5.74 16.76 12.71
N ALA A 153 -4.90 16.39 11.74
CA ALA A 153 -4.39 17.32 10.73
C ALA A 153 -5.46 17.76 9.71
N SER A 154 -6.52 16.97 9.51
CA SER A 154 -7.62 17.29 8.60
C SER A 154 -8.81 18.03 9.24
N GLY A 155 -8.74 18.36 10.55
CA GLY A 155 -9.76 19.17 11.22
C GLY A 155 -11.01 18.43 11.71
N GLY A 156 -10.97 17.09 11.82
CA GLY A 156 -12.08 16.25 12.30
C GLY A 156 -12.42 15.11 11.36
#